data_AF-A0A7X6MPI8-F1
#
_entry.id   AF-A0A7X6MPI8-F1
#
_cell.length_a   1.000
_cell.length_b   1.000
_cell.length_c   1.000
_cell.angle_alpha   90.00
_cell.angle_beta   90.00
_cell.angle_gamma   90.00
#
_symmetry.space_group_name_H-M   'P 1'
#
loop_
_entity.id
_entity.type
_entity.pdbx_description
1 polymer ?
#
loop_
_entity_poly.entity_id
_entity_poly.type
_entity_poly.pdbx_seq_one_letter_code
_entity_poly.pdbx_strand_id
1 'polypeptide(L)'
;MSDYQRMISSATVGFGAKPLPDSTFDVPVDGSVAAVHDAGDPVGSVLRVAGLYAVARRAGQLPTSVETGSDPAPPETRPLITATHAFLVERALTLRPILDGVLADIAAAGLRLPPRLIPELLRIQQSGVVTQQLWAAIGNGGQWYAVEHYGRGHRALRDVLRTRPTEWPKETDYTHGDIAKRLDWLATARSLDPDRARDLVAQHWAAEDAESRAALLAAFASPEHDSDEPFLEAALDDRAVTVRSAAIAVLGDRSRSRYLDRMKDRAAHIFSVKKSLLGVKATVHPLPAPDAAAIRDGLSTTKPEAVVARTPIAFWSEVFSAVAPEKVARALSDTDQAVLAALTLSALRGNDPTWAVPLLQRCLPADYATCYDPSTAHPAISAEMIRALTNIAETAPLVRVAAGLPRPFAPDVAAALFGSLAGAGWGTARQRREAAAHLAAGYPLDWLRRIATLVDHTADEELHKFYATVFELLTLRSDIAKELSHD
;
A
#
# COMPACT_ATOMS: atom_id res chain seq x y z
N MET A 1 -16.23 -49.40 -48.17
CA MET A 1 -16.61 -48.05 -48.64
C MET A 1 -17.63 -47.53 -47.65
N SER A 2 -17.34 -46.42 -46.97
CA SER A 2 -18.25 -45.94 -45.90
C SER A 2 -19.60 -45.51 -46.48
N ASP A 3 -20.62 -45.49 -45.65
CA ASP A 3 -21.98 -45.10 -46.07
C ASP A 3 -22.05 -43.66 -46.53
N TYR A 4 -21.20 -42.82 -45.94
CA TYR A 4 -20.93 -41.47 -46.41
C TYR A 4 -20.39 -41.45 -47.85
N GLN A 5 -19.44 -42.33 -48.21
CA GLN A 5 -18.91 -42.44 -49.58
C GLN A 5 -19.95 -43.02 -50.55
N ARG A 6 -20.79 -43.97 -50.10
CA ARG A 6 -21.91 -44.52 -50.88
C ARG A 6 -22.95 -43.44 -51.19
N MET A 7 -23.27 -42.61 -50.22
CA MET A 7 -24.17 -41.46 -50.35
C MET A 7 -23.63 -40.44 -51.36
N ILE A 8 -22.35 -40.04 -51.22
CA ILE A 8 -21.71 -39.11 -52.17
C ILE A 8 -21.75 -39.69 -53.59
N SER A 9 -21.39 -40.96 -53.76
CA SER A 9 -21.43 -41.64 -55.07
C SER A 9 -22.84 -41.63 -55.68
N SER A 10 -23.88 -41.86 -54.89
CA SER A 10 -25.28 -41.85 -55.36
C SER A 10 -25.73 -40.45 -55.75
N ALA A 11 -25.33 -39.43 -54.98
CA ALA A 11 -25.57 -38.03 -55.31
C ALA A 11 -24.84 -37.57 -56.57
N THR A 12 -23.62 -38.07 -56.84
CA THR A 12 -22.84 -37.70 -58.04
C THR A 12 -23.40 -38.33 -59.32
N VAL A 13 -23.92 -39.56 -59.25
CA VAL A 13 -24.48 -40.29 -60.41
C VAL A 13 -25.96 -39.94 -60.65
N GLY A 14 -26.66 -39.48 -59.61
CA GLY A 14 -28.07 -39.11 -59.64
C GLY A 14 -28.99 -40.24 -59.14
N PHE A 15 -29.98 -39.85 -58.33
CA PHE A 15 -30.82 -40.80 -57.59
C PHE A 15 -31.77 -41.66 -58.45
N GLY A 16 -31.96 -41.30 -59.72
CA GLY A 16 -32.72 -42.11 -60.67
C GLY A 16 -31.94 -43.32 -61.20
N ALA A 17 -30.62 -43.22 -61.31
CA ALA A 17 -29.74 -44.31 -61.75
C ALA A 17 -29.18 -45.10 -60.57
N LYS A 18 -29.01 -44.45 -59.41
CA LYS A 18 -28.53 -45.07 -58.18
C LYS A 18 -29.30 -44.53 -56.97
N PRO A 19 -30.26 -45.29 -56.42
CA PRO A 19 -31.04 -44.83 -55.28
C PRO A 19 -30.16 -44.60 -54.05
N LEU A 20 -30.64 -43.74 -53.14
CA LEU A 20 -30.00 -43.50 -51.86
C LEU A 20 -29.98 -44.81 -51.03
N PRO A 21 -28.88 -45.15 -50.33
CA PRO A 21 -28.84 -46.35 -49.49
C PRO A 21 -29.91 -46.33 -48.40
N ASP A 22 -30.56 -47.48 -48.17
CA ASP A 22 -31.64 -47.62 -47.20
C ASP A 22 -31.13 -47.46 -45.77
N SER A 23 -31.41 -46.30 -45.13
CA SER A 23 -31.42 -45.93 -43.69
C SER A 23 -30.33 -46.45 -42.73
N THR A 24 -29.39 -47.26 -43.20
CA THR A 24 -28.24 -47.81 -42.48
C THR A 24 -27.05 -46.98 -42.89
N PHE A 25 -26.63 -46.11 -41.97
CA PHE A 25 -25.44 -45.29 -42.11
C PHE A 25 -24.49 -45.66 -40.97
N ASP A 26 -23.19 -45.50 -41.19
CA ASP A 26 -22.18 -45.71 -40.16
C ASP A 26 -22.34 -44.73 -38.97
N VAL A 27 -21.91 -45.16 -37.78
CA VAL A 27 -21.69 -44.30 -36.61
C VAL A 27 -20.83 -43.08 -37.03
N PRO A 28 -21.16 -41.85 -36.59
CA PRO A 28 -22.02 -41.49 -35.46
C PRO A 28 -23.46 -41.08 -35.80
N VAL A 29 -23.93 -41.29 -37.03
CA VAL A 29 -25.23 -40.73 -37.47
C VAL A 29 -26.33 -41.78 -37.57
N ASP A 30 -26.00 -43.06 -37.43
CA ASP A 30 -26.86 -44.24 -37.54
C ASP A 30 -28.19 -44.12 -36.77
N GLY A 31 -28.16 -43.62 -35.53
CA GLY A 31 -29.34 -43.40 -34.71
C GLY A 31 -30.19 -42.16 -35.05
N SER A 32 -29.70 -41.28 -35.93
CA SER A 32 -30.34 -39.99 -36.26
C SER A 32 -30.82 -39.88 -37.71
N VAL A 33 -30.38 -40.77 -38.59
CA VAL A 33 -30.73 -40.73 -40.02
C VAL A 33 -32.23 -40.89 -40.26
N ALA A 34 -32.88 -41.82 -39.56
CA ALA A 34 -34.31 -42.09 -39.75
C ALA A 34 -35.20 -40.86 -39.52
N ALA A 35 -34.75 -39.93 -38.67
CA ALA A 35 -35.48 -38.69 -38.38
C ALA A 35 -35.34 -37.61 -39.46
N VAL A 36 -34.34 -37.73 -40.34
CA VAL A 36 -34.03 -36.73 -41.37
C VAL A 36 -34.15 -37.26 -42.80
N HIS A 37 -34.35 -38.57 -42.95
CA HIS A 37 -34.54 -39.25 -44.22
C HIS A 37 -36.01 -39.21 -44.65
N ASP A 38 -36.24 -38.77 -45.88
CA ASP A 38 -37.54 -38.72 -46.56
C ASP A 38 -37.43 -39.39 -47.93
N ALA A 39 -38.16 -40.49 -48.11
CA ALA A 39 -38.17 -41.26 -49.36
C ALA A 39 -38.77 -40.46 -50.53
N GLY A 40 -39.62 -39.45 -50.25
CA GLY A 40 -40.18 -38.54 -51.26
C GLY A 40 -39.22 -37.42 -51.68
N ASP A 41 -38.13 -37.21 -50.94
CA ASP A 41 -37.12 -36.19 -51.20
C ASP A 41 -35.69 -36.74 -51.02
N PRO A 42 -35.18 -37.50 -51.99
CA PRO A 42 -33.82 -38.07 -51.92
C PRO A 42 -32.72 -36.99 -51.86
N VAL A 43 -32.93 -35.85 -52.52
CA VAL A 43 -31.97 -34.74 -52.58
C VAL A 43 -31.84 -34.06 -51.22
N GLY A 44 -32.95 -33.65 -50.61
CA GLY A 44 -32.93 -33.04 -49.28
C GLY A 44 -32.50 -34.02 -48.20
N SER A 45 -32.83 -35.31 -48.34
CA SER A 45 -32.36 -36.35 -47.42
C SER A 45 -30.84 -36.46 -47.40
N VAL A 46 -30.18 -36.42 -48.56
CA VAL A 46 -28.70 -36.39 -48.61
C VAL A 46 -28.12 -35.16 -47.94
N LEU A 47 -28.70 -33.98 -48.16
CA LEU A 47 -28.21 -32.75 -47.53
C LEU A 47 -28.36 -32.80 -46.01
N ARG A 48 -29.48 -33.32 -45.50
CA ARG A 48 -29.71 -33.45 -44.06
C ARG A 48 -28.78 -34.49 -43.42
N VAL A 49 -28.57 -35.65 -44.06
CA VAL A 49 -27.63 -36.67 -43.59
C VAL A 49 -26.18 -36.17 -43.65
N ALA A 50 -25.79 -35.44 -44.70
CA ALA A 50 -24.49 -34.78 -44.77
C ALA A 50 -24.31 -33.74 -43.65
N GLY A 51 -25.38 -33.02 -43.30
CA GLY A 51 -25.44 -32.12 -42.14
C GLY A 51 -25.16 -32.85 -40.82
N LEU A 52 -25.76 -34.01 -40.60
CA LEU A 52 -25.48 -34.84 -39.42
C LEU A 52 -24.00 -35.25 -39.34
N TYR A 53 -23.41 -35.70 -40.45
CA TYR A 53 -21.98 -36.02 -40.50
C TYR A 53 -21.09 -34.79 -40.24
N ALA A 54 -21.46 -33.62 -40.73
CA ALA A 54 -20.71 -32.38 -40.50
C ALA A 54 -20.74 -31.97 -39.03
N VAL A 55 -21.90 -32.05 -38.37
CA VAL A 55 -22.04 -31.76 -36.93
C VAL A 55 -21.27 -32.77 -36.11
N ALA A 56 -21.42 -34.06 -36.41
CA ALA A 56 -20.74 -35.10 -35.64
C ALA A 56 -19.22 -35.06 -35.81
N ARG A 57 -18.70 -34.71 -36.99
CA ARG A 57 -17.27 -34.47 -37.18
C ARG A 57 -16.77 -33.27 -36.39
N ARG A 58 -17.57 -32.20 -36.25
CA ARG A 58 -17.21 -31.03 -35.44
C ARG A 58 -17.24 -31.35 -33.94
N ALA A 59 -18.22 -32.12 -33.49
CA ALA A 59 -18.38 -32.52 -32.09
C ALA A 59 -17.41 -33.63 -31.65
N GLY A 60 -16.99 -34.50 -32.58
CA GLY A 60 -16.10 -35.63 -32.32
C GLY A 60 -14.61 -35.32 -32.52
N GLN A 61 -14.22 -34.06 -32.78
CA GLN A 61 -12.80 -33.71 -32.81
C GLN A 61 -12.22 -33.79 -31.40
N LEU A 62 -11.35 -34.77 -31.17
CA LEU A 62 -10.49 -34.76 -29.99
C LEU A 62 -9.41 -33.69 -30.17
N PRO A 63 -9.06 -32.92 -29.12
CA PRO A 63 -7.96 -31.97 -29.19
C PRO A 63 -6.67 -32.66 -29.61
N THR A 64 -5.88 -32.02 -30.47
CA THR A 64 -4.50 -32.43 -30.72
C THR A 64 -3.74 -32.39 -29.39
N SER A 65 -3.14 -33.53 -28.99
CA SER A 65 -2.27 -33.55 -27.81
C SER A 65 -1.07 -32.64 -28.07
N VAL A 66 -0.77 -31.78 -27.10
CA VAL A 66 0.42 -30.93 -27.08
C VAL A 66 1.24 -31.33 -25.86
N GLU A 67 2.54 -31.54 -26.04
CA GLU A 67 3.45 -31.71 -24.91
C GLU A 67 3.48 -30.42 -24.09
N THR A 68 3.12 -30.51 -22.81
CA THR A 68 3.13 -29.36 -21.91
C THR A 68 4.57 -29.03 -21.51
N GLY A 69 5.03 -27.82 -21.83
CA GLY A 69 6.40 -27.36 -21.54
C GLY A 69 6.67 -26.99 -20.06
N SER A 70 5.65 -26.99 -19.21
CA SER A 70 5.74 -26.60 -17.80
C SER A 70 5.06 -27.64 -16.90
N ASP A 71 5.59 -27.82 -15.70
CA ASP A 71 4.98 -28.67 -14.68
C ASP A 71 3.57 -28.16 -14.33
N PRO A 72 2.60 -29.05 -14.05
CA PRO A 72 1.26 -28.65 -13.68
C PRO A 72 1.22 -27.86 -12.36
N ALA A 73 0.22 -27.00 -12.22
CA ALA A 73 0.00 -26.27 -10.97
C ALA A 73 -0.18 -27.22 -9.78
N PRO A 74 0.39 -26.89 -8.60
CA PRO A 74 0.14 -27.65 -7.38
C PRO A 74 -1.37 -27.74 -7.07
N PRO A 75 -1.83 -28.85 -6.46
CA PRO A 75 -3.24 -29.02 -6.13
C PRO A 75 -3.72 -27.89 -5.23
N GLU A 76 -4.94 -27.44 -5.46
CA GLU A 76 -5.53 -26.36 -4.68
C GLU A 76 -6.02 -26.87 -3.33
N THR A 77 -5.76 -26.11 -2.27
CA THR A 77 -6.09 -26.46 -0.89
C THR A 77 -7.19 -25.57 -0.31
N ARG A 78 -7.46 -24.42 -0.93
CA ARG A 78 -8.40 -23.41 -0.43
C ARG A 78 -9.75 -23.48 -1.15
N PRO A 79 -10.87 -23.32 -0.42
CA PRO A 79 -12.19 -23.24 -1.04
C PRO A 79 -12.37 -21.92 -1.81
N LEU A 80 -13.23 -21.96 -2.82
CA LEU A 80 -13.62 -20.79 -3.60
C LEU A 80 -14.58 -19.91 -2.80
N ILE A 81 -14.49 -18.59 -3.02
CA ILE A 81 -15.58 -17.68 -2.67
C ILE A 81 -16.86 -18.02 -3.45
N THR A 82 -18.02 -17.58 -2.94
CA THR A 82 -19.32 -17.77 -3.59
C THR A 82 -19.40 -17.03 -4.93
N ALA A 83 -20.34 -17.44 -5.81
CA ALA A 83 -20.58 -16.73 -7.07
C ALA A 83 -21.05 -15.29 -6.87
N THR A 84 -21.86 -15.04 -5.82
CA THR A 84 -22.32 -13.71 -5.43
C THR A 84 -21.14 -12.83 -4.98
N HIS A 85 -20.27 -13.36 -4.13
CA HIS A 85 -19.08 -12.66 -3.69
C HIS A 85 -18.17 -12.31 -4.88
N ALA A 86 -17.94 -13.25 -5.81
CA ALA A 86 -17.16 -13.00 -7.01
C ALA A 86 -17.74 -11.87 -7.88
N PHE A 87 -19.06 -11.82 -8.06
CA PHE A 87 -19.74 -10.74 -8.79
C PHE A 87 -19.53 -9.37 -8.12
N LEU A 88 -19.58 -9.30 -6.78
CA LEU A 88 -19.32 -8.06 -6.06
C LEU A 88 -17.85 -7.62 -6.16
N VAL A 89 -16.90 -8.57 -6.13
CA VAL A 89 -15.47 -8.31 -6.37
C VAL A 89 -15.23 -7.75 -7.78
N GLU A 90 -15.91 -8.29 -8.80
CA GLU A 90 -15.85 -7.78 -10.18
C GLU A 90 -16.23 -6.29 -10.26
N ARG A 91 -17.24 -5.86 -9.48
CA ARG A 91 -17.63 -4.43 -9.38
C ARG A 91 -16.57 -3.56 -8.69
N ALA A 92 -15.72 -4.16 -7.85
CA ALA A 92 -14.68 -3.45 -7.11
C ALA A 92 -13.31 -3.42 -7.83
N LEU A 93 -13.16 -4.04 -9.00
CA LEU A 93 -11.87 -4.16 -9.71
C LEU A 93 -11.17 -2.83 -9.97
N THR A 94 -11.93 -1.77 -10.26
CA THR A 94 -11.41 -0.42 -10.52
C THR A 94 -11.30 0.44 -9.26
N LEU A 95 -11.84 -0.04 -8.12
CA LEU A 95 -11.93 0.66 -6.86
C LEU A 95 -10.82 0.21 -5.93
N ARG A 96 -9.58 0.58 -6.28
CA ARG A 96 -8.37 -0.01 -5.71
C ARG A 96 -8.32 -0.05 -4.17
N PRO A 97 -8.67 1.03 -3.43
CA PRO A 97 -8.67 1.01 -1.96
C PRO A 97 -9.61 -0.04 -1.36
N ILE A 98 -10.76 -0.30 -2.00
CA ILE A 98 -11.74 -1.29 -1.56
C ILE A 98 -11.24 -2.69 -1.92
N LEU A 99 -10.76 -2.86 -3.16
CA LEU A 99 -10.23 -4.13 -3.64
C LEU A 99 -9.09 -4.65 -2.75
N ASP A 100 -8.14 -3.79 -2.37
CA ASP A 100 -7.03 -4.20 -1.50
C ASP A 100 -7.51 -4.74 -0.14
N GLY A 101 -8.55 -4.12 0.44
CA GLY A 101 -9.19 -4.60 1.68
C GLY A 101 -9.88 -5.94 1.48
N VAL A 102 -10.67 -6.07 0.40
CA VAL A 102 -11.39 -7.31 0.09
C VAL A 102 -10.44 -8.47 -0.16
N LEU A 103 -9.32 -8.24 -0.86
CA LEU A 103 -8.28 -9.25 -1.07
C LEU A 103 -7.63 -9.68 0.25
N ALA A 104 -7.42 -8.74 1.17
CA ALA A 104 -6.91 -9.04 2.51
C ALA A 104 -7.89 -9.91 3.31
N ASP A 105 -9.19 -9.58 3.27
CA ASP A 105 -10.23 -10.32 3.97
C ASP A 105 -10.39 -11.75 3.42
N ILE A 106 -10.40 -11.92 2.09
CA ILE A 106 -10.42 -13.24 1.42
C ILE A 106 -9.19 -14.07 1.81
N ALA A 107 -8.01 -13.46 1.79
CA ALA A 107 -6.77 -14.13 2.18
C ALA A 107 -6.78 -14.55 3.66
N ALA A 108 -7.26 -13.68 4.55
CA ALA A 108 -7.36 -13.96 5.99
C ALA A 108 -8.39 -15.06 6.30
N ALA A 109 -9.47 -15.13 5.54
CA ALA A 109 -10.47 -16.20 5.62
C ALA A 109 -9.98 -17.54 5.03
N GLY A 110 -8.77 -17.58 4.45
CA GLY A 110 -8.23 -18.79 3.79
C GLY A 110 -9.00 -19.18 2.53
N LEU A 111 -9.76 -18.25 1.94
CA LEU A 111 -10.52 -18.45 0.72
C LEU A 111 -9.68 -18.08 -0.51
N ARG A 112 -10.18 -18.42 -1.70
CA ARG A 112 -9.57 -18.02 -2.97
C ARG A 112 -10.57 -17.49 -3.98
N LEU A 113 -10.05 -16.70 -4.91
CA LEU A 113 -10.78 -16.12 -6.03
C LEU A 113 -11.03 -17.15 -7.15
N PRO A 114 -12.11 -16.98 -7.93
CA PRO A 114 -12.33 -17.76 -9.14
C PRO A 114 -11.23 -17.52 -10.18
N PRO A 115 -10.77 -18.58 -10.89
CA PRO A 115 -9.69 -18.46 -11.87
C PRO A 115 -9.89 -17.38 -12.94
N ARG A 116 -11.15 -17.12 -13.34
CA ARG A 116 -11.49 -16.10 -14.34
C ARG A 116 -11.09 -14.67 -13.95
N LEU A 117 -10.95 -14.37 -12.65
CA LEU A 117 -10.58 -13.04 -12.16
C LEU A 117 -9.07 -12.80 -12.12
N ILE A 118 -8.29 -13.88 -12.12
CA ILE A 118 -6.85 -13.83 -11.88
C ILE A 118 -6.11 -13.02 -12.95
N PRO A 119 -6.33 -13.22 -14.27
CA PRO A 119 -5.60 -12.47 -15.29
C PRO A 119 -5.83 -10.96 -15.17
N GLU A 120 -7.06 -10.54 -14.92
CA GLU A 120 -7.42 -9.13 -14.81
C GLU A 120 -6.83 -8.50 -13.54
N LEU A 121 -6.88 -9.20 -12.41
CA LEU A 121 -6.27 -8.73 -11.16
C LEU A 121 -4.75 -8.59 -11.30
N LEU A 122 -4.08 -9.55 -11.92
CA LEU A 122 -2.64 -9.45 -12.21
C LEU A 122 -2.34 -8.30 -13.18
N ARG A 123 -3.18 -8.11 -14.21
CA ARG A 123 -3.07 -6.99 -15.15
C ARG A 123 -3.15 -5.63 -14.43
N ILE A 124 -4.06 -5.49 -13.48
CA ILE A 124 -4.20 -4.27 -12.65
C ILE A 124 -2.95 -4.03 -11.79
N GLN A 125 -2.19 -5.07 -11.43
CA GLN A 125 -0.91 -4.92 -10.71
C GLN A 125 0.30 -4.64 -11.61
N GLN A 126 0.19 -4.59 -12.95
CA GLN A 126 1.38 -4.55 -13.83
C GLN A 126 2.29 -3.31 -13.64
N SER A 127 1.75 -2.21 -13.08
CA SER A 127 2.53 -1.02 -12.69
C SER A 127 3.13 -1.10 -11.28
N GLY A 128 2.73 -2.07 -10.47
CA GLY A 128 3.14 -2.26 -9.08
C GLY A 128 3.66 -3.67 -8.79
N VAL A 129 3.73 -4.01 -7.50
CA VAL A 129 4.13 -5.35 -7.04
C VAL A 129 2.89 -6.11 -6.60
N VAL A 130 2.83 -7.41 -6.92
CA VAL A 130 1.79 -8.30 -6.41
C VAL A 130 1.91 -8.35 -4.89
N THR A 131 0.84 -7.96 -4.20
CA THR A 131 0.81 -7.96 -2.74
C THR A 131 0.70 -9.38 -2.20
N GLN A 132 1.12 -9.60 -0.95
CA GLN A 132 0.97 -10.88 -0.27
C GLN A 132 -0.50 -11.31 -0.14
N GLN A 133 -1.39 -10.35 0.06
CA GLN A 133 -2.83 -10.56 0.13
C GLN A 133 -3.38 -11.06 -1.21
N LEU A 134 -3.01 -10.43 -2.32
CA LEU A 134 -3.41 -10.91 -3.65
C LEU A 134 -2.81 -12.29 -3.94
N TRP A 135 -1.53 -12.49 -3.63
CA TRP A 135 -0.83 -13.77 -3.81
C TRP A 135 -1.52 -14.91 -3.07
N ALA A 136 -1.96 -14.67 -1.84
CA ALA A 136 -2.77 -15.62 -1.08
C ALA A 136 -4.16 -15.82 -1.73
N ALA A 137 -4.84 -14.74 -2.11
CA ALA A 137 -6.21 -14.81 -2.64
C ALA A 137 -6.33 -15.51 -4.01
N ILE A 138 -5.28 -15.54 -4.83
CA ILE A 138 -5.31 -16.22 -6.14
C ILE A 138 -5.06 -17.74 -6.06
N GLY A 139 -4.66 -18.26 -4.89
CA GLY A 139 -4.43 -19.69 -4.66
C GLY A 139 -3.27 -20.29 -5.47
N ASN A 140 -3.04 -21.60 -5.30
CA ASN A 140 -1.90 -22.30 -5.91
C ASN A 140 -1.90 -22.22 -7.44
N GLY A 141 -3.08 -22.37 -8.06
CA GLY A 141 -3.24 -22.26 -9.51
C GLY A 141 -2.95 -20.85 -10.04
N GLY A 142 -3.38 -19.82 -9.31
CA GLY A 142 -3.10 -18.43 -9.67
C GLY A 142 -1.64 -18.04 -9.50
N GLN A 143 -1.01 -18.53 -8.43
CA GLN A 143 0.42 -18.34 -8.17
C GLN A 143 1.27 -18.99 -9.26
N TRP A 144 0.94 -20.24 -9.62
CA TRP A 144 1.54 -20.93 -10.76
C TRP A 144 1.37 -20.12 -12.05
N TYR A 145 0.15 -19.69 -12.36
CA TYR A 145 -0.12 -18.87 -13.55
C TYR A 145 0.68 -17.57 -13.56
N ALA A 146 0.80 -16.89 -12.41
CA ALA A 146 1.57 -15.67 -12.29
C ALA A 146 3.07 -15.92 -12.56
N VAL A 147 3.64 -17.01 -12.06
CA VAL A 147 5.03 -17.41 -12.31
C VAL A 147 5.25 -17.74 -13.78
N GLU A 148 4.35 -18.50 -14.41
CA GLU A 148 4.44 -18.84 -15.83
C GLU A 148 4.26 -17.61 -16.74
N HIS A 149 3.37 -16.69 -16.37
CA HIS A 149 3.07 -15.50 -17.17
C HIS A 149 4.18 -14.44 -17.07
N TYR A 150 4.69 -14.15 -15.87
CA TYR A 150 5.69 -13.10 -15.66
C TYR A 150 7.14 -13.61 -15.70
N GLY A 151 7.36 -14.86 -15.28
CA GLY A 151 8.68 -15.40 -14.96
C GLY A 151 9.10 -15.13 -13.50
N ARG A 152 9.83 -16.07 -12.89
CA ARG A 152 10.25 -16.00 -11.46
C ARG A 152 11.04 -14.74 -11.09
N GLY A 153 11.83 -14.19 -12.02
CA GLY A 153 12.67 -13.00 -11.80
C GLY A 153 11.97 -11.67 -12.05
N HIS A 154 10.67 -11.67 -12.39
CA HIS A 154 9.97 -10.44 -12.76
C HIS A 154 9.69 -9.54 -11.56
N ARG A 155 9.86 -8.22 -11.74
CA ARG A 155 9.70 -7.22 -10.68
C ARG A 155 8.34 -7.28 -9.96
N ALA A 156 7.28 -7.65 -10.68
CA ALA A 156 5.93 -7.74 -10.12
C ALA A 156 5.79 -8.85 -9.07
N LEU A 157 6.65 -9.86 -9.08
CA LEU A 157 6.62 -10.97 -8.12
C LEU A 157 7.65 -10.82 -7.00
N ARG A 158 8.41 -9.71 -6.98
CA ARG A 158 9.54 -9.53 -6.07
C ARG A 158 9.16 -9.68 -4.60
N ASP A 159 8.02 -9.16 -4.18
CA ASP A 159 7.63 -9.17 -2.75
C ASP A 159 7.07 -10.52 -2.29
N VAL A 160 6.56 -11.32 -3.22
CA VAL A 160 5.89 -12.61 -2.95
C VAL A 160 6.80 -13.81 -3.14
N LEU A 161 7.83 -13.66 -3.98
CA LEU A 161 8.89 -14.65 -4.18
C LEU A 161 10.18 -14.31 -3.43
N ARG A 162 10.24 -13.18 -2.70
CA ARG A 162 11.43 -12.79 -1.94
C ARG A 162 11.75 -13.86 -0.90
N THR A 163 12.78 -14.65 -1.17
CA THR A 163 13.41 -15.48 -0.16
C THR A 163 14.36 -14.62 0.66
N ARG A 164 14.47 -14.91 1.96
CA ARG A 164 15.49 -14.28 2.79
C ARG A 164 16.85 -14.61 2.16
N PRO A 165 17.73 -13.63 1.92
CA PRO A 165 19.07 -13.91 1.44
C PRO A 165 19.75 -14.90 2.39
N THR A 166 20.31 -15.97 1.85
CA THR A 166 21.12 -16.94 2.61
C THR A 166 22.61 -16.82 2.29
N GLU A 167 22.93 -16.13 1.21
CA GLU A 167 24.30 -15.97 0.71
C GLU A 167 24.72 -14.50 0.74
N TRP A 168 26.00 -14.28 1.04
CA TRP A 168 26.59 -12.94 1.02
C TRP A 168 26.55 -12.37 -0.41
N PRO A 169 26.06 -11.14 -0.61
CA PRO A 169 25.97 -10.54 -1.93
C PRO A 169 27.36 -10.28 -2.52
N LYS A 170 27.50 -10.38 -3.84
CA LYS A 170 28.80 -10.22 -4.52
C LYS A 170 29.36 -8.83 -4.26
N GLU A 171 30.56 -8.75 -3.69
CA GLU A 171 31.18 -7.46 -3.36
C GLU A 171 31.42 -6.58 -4.60
N THR A 172 31.54 -7.18 -5.79
CA THR A 172 31.62 -6.44 -7.06
C THR A 172 30.40 -5.56 -7.33
N ASP A 173 29.22 -5.96 -6.84
CA ASP A 173 27.98 -5.18 -6.99
C ASP A 173 28.01 -3.94 -6.09
N TYR A 174 28.76 -3.99 -4.99
CA TYR A 174 29.05 -2.80 -4.18
C TYR A 174 30.14 -1.93 -4.81
N THR A 175 31.26 -2.51 -5.23
CA THR A 175 32.43 -1.72 -5.67
C THR A 175 32.27 -1.12 -7.07
N HIS A 176 31.48 -1.74 -7.95
CA HIS A 176 31.27 -1.28 -9.34
C HIS A 176 29.81 -0.94 -9.65
N GLY A 177 28.90 -1.09 -8.67
CA GLY A 177 27.49 -0.74 -8.83
C GLY A 177 27.27 0.77 -8.82
N ASP A 178 26.19 1.20 -9.47
CA ASP A 178 25.62 2.52 -9.19
C ASP A 178 25.06 2.59 -7.76
N ILE A 179 24.70 3.78 -7.30
CA ILE A 179 24.21 3.97 -5.93
C ILE A 179 22.99 3.11 -5.60
N ALA A 180 22.09 2.87 -6.56
CA ALA A 180 20.91 2.04 -6.34
C ALA A 180 21.29 0.58 -6.08
N LYS A 181 22.18 0.00 -6.91
CA LYS A 181 22.72 -1.35 -6.69
C LYS A 181 23.46 -1.47 -5.36
N ARG A 182 24.18 -0.42 -4.98
CA ARG A 182 24.94 -0.39 -3.72
C ARG A 182 24.03 -0.33 -2.50
N LEU A 183 22.92 0.40 -2.56
CA LEU A 183 21.90 0.42 -1.51
C LEU A 183 21.18 -0.93 -1.40
N ASP A 184 20.84 -1.55 -2.53
CA ASP A 184 20.27 -2.92 -2.54
C ASP A 184 21.25 -3.96 -1.97
N TRP A 185 22.53 -3.84 -2.33
CA TRP A 185 23.60 -4.66 -1.78
C TRP A 185 23.71 -4.45 -0.26
N LEU A 186 23.72 -3.20 0.20
CA LEU A 186 23.87 -2.86 1.62
C LEU A 186 22.67 -3.35 2.45
N ALA A 187 21.45 -3.19 1.95
CA ALA A 187 20.26 -3.72 2.59
C ALA A 187 20.32 -5.26 2.73
N THR A 188 20.80 -5.94 1.70
CA THR A 188 21.00 -7.40 1.70
C THR A 188 22.08 -7.80 2.71
N ALA A 189 23.25 -7.17 2.63
CA ALA A 189 24.42 -7.44 3.48
C ALA A 189 24.11 -7.21 4.97
N ARG A 190 23.46 -6.08 5.30
CA ARG A 190 23.04 -5.76 6.69
C ARG A 190 22.09 -6.80 7.28
N SER A 191 21.24 -7.42 6.45
CA SER A 191 20.32 -8.47 6.92
C SER A 191 20.99 -9.81 7.27
N LEU A 192 22.25 -9.97 6.83
CA LEU A 192 23.09 -11.16 7.04
C LEU A 192 24.14 -10.93 8.12
N ASP A 193 24.95 -9.89 7.96
CA ASP A 193 26.03 -9.51 8.88
C ASP A 193 26.19 -7.97 8.87
N PRO A 194 25.57 -7.26 9.83
CA PRO A 194 25.58 -5.80 9.87
C PRO A 194 26.98 -5.22 10.13
N ASP A 195 27.82 -5.92 10.90
CA ASP A 195 29.17 -5.46 11.23
C ASP A 195 30.06 -5.54 9.98
N ARG A 196 30.05 -6.68 9.27
CA ARG A 196 30.80 -6.81 8.01
C ARG A 196 30.32 -5.81 6.95
N ALA A 197 29.01 -5.57 6.87
CA ALA A 197 28.46 -4.60 5.93
C ALA A 197 28.91 -3.17 6.22
N ARG A 198 28.88 -2.75 7.50
CA ARG A 198 29.39 -1.44 7.94
C ARG A 198 30.88 -1.31 7.63
N ASP A 199 31.68 -2.31 7.96
CA ASP A 199 33.13 -2.25 7.79
C ASP A 199 33.51 -2.10 6.31
N LEU A 200 32.77 -2.74 5.40
CA LEU A 200 32.96 -2.57 3.95
C LEU A 200 32.57 -1.15 3.49
N VAL A 201 31.48 -0.58 4.02
CA VAL A 201 31.14 0.83 3.75
C VAL A 201 32.23 1.77 4.26
N ALA A 202 32.72 1.56 5.48
CA ALA A 202 33.77 2.36 6.09
C ALA A 202 35.09 2.27 5.31
N GLN A 203 35.43 1.09 4.77
CA GLN A 203 36.62 0.89 3.94
C GLN A 203 36.61 1.76 2.67
N HIS A 204 35.45 1.93 2.03
CA HIS A 204 35.32 2.72 0.81
C HIS A 204 34.94 4.19 1.05
N TRP A 205 34.59 4.56 2.29
CA TRP A 205 34.03 5.86 2.67
C TRP A 205 34.79 7.08 2.13
N ALA A 206 36.12 7.06 2.18
CA ALA A 206 36.95 8.18 1.75
C ALA A 206 36.94 8.42 0.23
N ALA A 207 36.65 7.39 -0.56
CA ALA A 207 36.56 7.47 -2.03
C ALA A 207 35.18 7.96 -2.51
N GLU A 208 34.19 7.97 -1.63
CA GLU A 208 32.82 8.35 -1.96
C GLU A 208 32.64 9.86 -2.12
N ASP A 209 31.84 10.24 -3.11
CA ASP A 209 31.30 11.59 -3.19
C ASP A 209 30.32 11.88 -2.02
N ALA A 210 29.94 13.14 -1.84
CA ALA A 210 29.11 13.56 -0.71
C ALA A 210 27.65 13.07 -0.79
N GLU A 211 27.12 12.89 -2.00
CA GLU A 211 25.74 12.43 -2.22
C GLU A 211 25.64 10.94 -1.94
N SER A 212 26.57 10.15 -2.46
CA SER A 212 26.70 8.71 -2.18
C SER A 212 26.88 8.45 -0.68
N ARG A 213 27.71 9.22 0.03
CA ARG A 213 27.86 9.11 1.49
C ARG A 213 26.56 9.36 2.24
N ALA A 214 25.83 10.42 1.89
CA ALA A 214 24.56 10.73 2.53
C ALA A 214 23.51 9.63 2.29
N ALA A 215 23.43 9.10 1.06
CA ALA A 215 22.54 8.00 0.70
C ALA A 215 22.90 6.69 1.45
N LEU A 216 24.19 6.35 1.54
CA LEU A 216 24.66 5.18 2.28
C LEU A 216 24.39 5.30 3.78
N LEU A 217 24.59 6.48 4.39
CA LEU A 217 24.26 6.70 5.80
C LEU A 217 22.78 6.49 6.09
N ALA A 218 21.89 6.96 5.20
CA ALA A 218 20.45 6.78 5.39
C ALA A 218 20.06 5.29 5.49
N ALA A 219 20.79 4.37 4.86
CA ALA A 219 20.56 2.93 4.97
C ALA A 219 20.88 2.34 6.36
N PHE A 220 21.54 3.09 7.25
CA PHE A 220 21.79 2.69 8.64
C PHE A 220 20.63 3.02 9.58
N ALA A 221 19.59 3.71 9.11
CA ALA A 221 18.41 4.03 9.91
C ALA A 221 17.58 2.78 10.28
N SER A 222 17.57 1.75 9.41
CA SER A 222 16.83 0.52 9.68
C SER A 222 17.44 -0.69 8.94
N PRO A 223 17.63 -1.84 9.62
CA PRO A 223 17.52 -2.01 11.07
C PRO A 223 18.61 -1.22 11.82
N GLU A 224 18.28 -0.76 13.03
CA GLU A 224 19.22 -0.07 13.93
C GLU A 224 20.17 -1.09 14.59
N HIS A 225 21.48 -0.84 14.56
CA HIS A 225 22.46 -1.59 15.33
C HIS A 225 23.32 -0.65 16.18
N ASP A 226 23.57 -1.02 17.45
CA ASP A 226 24.37 -0.22 18.39
C ASP A 226 25.83 -0.10 17.95
N SER A 227 26.38 -1.12 17.29
CA SER A 227 27.75 -1.12 16.77
C SER A 227 27.98 -0.11 15.64
N ASP A 228 26.92 0.43 15.04
CA ASP A 228 27.00 1.46 14.00
C ASP A 228 27.29 2.86 14.57
N GLU A 229 27.04 3.11 15.87
CA GLU A 229 27.14 4.44 16.46
C GLU A 229 28.51 5.12 16.26
N PRO A 230 29.67 4.44 16.45
CA PRO A 230 30.98 5.07 16.23
C PRO A 230 31.18 5.57 14.78
N PHE A 231 30.70 4.82 13.80
CA PHE A 231 30.77 5.20 12.38
C PHE A 231 29.86 6.41 12.09
N LEU A 232 28.63 6.39 12.61
CA LEU A 232 27.68 7.49 12.46
C LEU A 232 28.16 8.77 13.16
N GLU A 233 28.76 8.67 14.34
CA GLU A 233 29.37 9.80 15.05
C GLU A 233 30.54 10.39 14.27
N ALA A 234 31.40 9.56 13.68
CA ALA A 234 32.50 10.05 12.84
C ALA A 234 31.98 10.80 11.59
N ALA A 235 30.82 10.43 11.06
CA ALA A 235 30.19 11.13 9.94
C ALA A 235 29.68 12.55 10.29
N LEU A 236 29.55 12.90 11.57
CA LEU A 236 29.28 14.28 12.00
C LEU A 236 30.48 15.21 11.75
N ASP A 237 31.68 14.66 11.59
CA ASP A 237 32.91 15.41 11.28
C ASP A 237 33.17 15.54 9.77
N ASP A 238 32.26 15.05 8.93
CA ASP A 238 32.41 15.11 7.48
C ASP A 238 32.47 16.56 6.98
N ARG A 239 33.29 16.83 5.96
CA ARG A 239 33.40 18.16 5.33
C ARG A 239 32.09 18.62 4.69
N ALA A 240 31.30 17.69 4.15
CA ALA A 240 30.07 18.02 3.44
C ALA A 240 28.89 18.18 4.41
N VAL A 241 28.19 19.32 4.31
CA VAL A 241 26.99 19.59 5.12
C VAL A 241 25.92 18.52 4.91
N THR A 242 25.74 18.03 3.68
CA THR A 242 24.76 17.00 3.33
C THR A 242 25.00 15.69 4.08
N VAL A 243 26.26 15.30 4.23
CA VAL A 243 26.66 14.09 4.96
C VAL A 243 26.43 14.27 6.46
N ARG A 244 26.82 15.42 7.02
CA ARG A 244 26.54 15.73 8.44
C ARG A 244 25.03 15.74 8.74
N SER A 245 24.22 16.31 7.86
CA SER A 245 22.76 16.31 7.99
C SER A 245 22.18 14.89 7.94
N ALA A 246 22.70 14.02 7.07
CA ALA A 246 22.28 12.61 7.02
C ALA A 246 22.66 11.87 8.31
N ALA A 247 23.86 12.08 8.85
CA ALA A 247 24.27 11.52 10.12
C ALA A 247 23.40 12.00 11.29
N ILE A 248 23.08 13.31 11.34
CA ILE A 248 22.17 13.89 12.33
C ILE A 248 20.77 13.27 12.23
N ALA A 249 20.24 13.10 11.02
CA ALA A 249 18.93 12.48 10.82
C ALA A 249 18.91 11.04 11.36
N VAL A 250 19.90 10.23 10.98
CA VAL A 250 20.01 8.84 11.46
C VAL A 250 20.18 8.80 12.97
N LEU A 251 21.12 9.54 13.55
CA LEU A 251 21.38 9.55 15.00
C LEU A 251 20.23 10.14 15.82
N GLY A 252 19.47 11.08 15.26
CA GLY A 252 18.34 11.74 15.89
C GLY A 252 17.06 10.89 15.93
N ASP A 253 16.92 9.95 15.00
CA ASP A 253 15.76 9.04 14.93
C ASP A 253 15.98 7.73 15.71
N ARG A 254 17.19 7.50 16.25
CA ARG A 254 17.49 6.33 17.09
C ARG A 254 16.77 6.40 18.44
N SER A 255 16.56 5.22 19.02
CA SER A 255 16.05 5.11 20.40
C SER A 255 16.97 5.78 21.44
N ARG A 256 18.28 5.69 21.21
CA ARG A 256 19.33 6.34 21.99
C ARG A 256 20.52 6.65 21.09
N SER A 257 21.20 7.76 21.37
CA SER A 257 22.50 8.06 20.77
C SER A 257 23.24 9.11 21.61
N ARG A 258 24.57 9.11 21.51
CA ARG A 258 25.40 10.16 22.10
C ARG A 258 25.02 11.55 21.58
N TYR A 259 24.59 11.64 20.32
CA TYR A 259 24.05 12.86 19.73
C TYR A 259 22.82 13.36 20.51
N LEU A 260 21.85 12.47 20.76
CA LEU A 260 20.64 12.80 21.51
C LEU A 260 20.95 13.21 22.95
N ASP A 261 21.93 12.59 23.60
CA ASP A 261 22.35 12.99 24.95
C ASP A 261 22.93 14.41 24.96
N ARG A 262 23.76 14.76 23.96
CA ARG A 262 24.22 16.15 23.79
C ARG A 262 23.09 17.13 23.45
N MET A 263 22.01 16.69 22.79
CA MET A 263 20.82 17.53 22.58
C MET A 263 20.07 17.77 23.89
N LYS A 264 19.87 16.73 24.71
CA LYS A 264 19.24 16.82 26.04
C LYS A 264 20.00 17.75 26.98
N ASP A 265 21.33 17.66 27.00
CA ASP A 265 22.17 18.53 27.83
C ASP A 265 21.98 20.02 27.47
N ARG A 266 21.92 20.35 26.17
CA ARG A 266 21.64 21.71 25.71
C ARG A 266 20.18 22.13 25.99
N ALA A 267 19.25 21.20 25.83
CA ALA A 267 17.82 21.38 26.03
C ALA A 267 17.45 21.70 27.49
N ALA A 268 18.21 21.18 28.46
CA ALA A 268 17.98 21.38 29.89
C ALA A 268 17.96 22.86 30.33
N HIS A 269 18.55 23.75 29.52
CA HIS A 269 18.65 25.18 29.82
C HIS A 269 17.65 26.06 29.06
N ILE A 270 16.83 25.49 28.18
CA ILE A 270 15.95 26.26 27.28
C ILE A 270 14.72 26.79 28.00
N PHE A 271 14.12 26.01 28.91
CA PHE A 271 12.89 26.41 29.57
C PHE A 271 13.08 26.68 31.07
N SER A 272 12.39 27.71 31.55
CA SER A 272 12.11 27.89 32.97
C SER A 272 10.62 27.98 33.19
N VAL A 273 10.08 27.12 34.06
CA VAL A 273 8.64 27.01 34.29
C VAL A 273 8.31 27.49 35.70
N LYS A 274 7.43 28.49 35.81
CA LYS A 274 6.89 28.96 37.09
C LYS A 274 5.38 28.74 37.14
N LYS A 275 4.91 28.09 38.19
CA LYS A 275 3.48 28.00 38.51
C LYS A 275 3.10 29.18 39.39
N SER A 276 1.97 29.82 39.10
CA SER A 276 1.37 30.83 39.96
C SER A 276 -0.15 30.61 40.04
N LEU A 277 -0.83 31.35 40.93
CA LEU A 277 -2.28 31.34 41.04
C LEU A 277 -2.97 31.77 39.72
N LEU A 278 -2.28 32.51 38.86
CA LEU A 278 -2.77 32.97 37.55
C LEU A 278 -2.50 31.98 36.40
N GLY A 279 -1.83 30.85 36.66
CA GLY A 279 -1.53 29.83 35.66
C GLY A 279 -0.06 29.47 35.56
N VAL A 280 0.33 28.90 34.41
CA VAL A 280 1.70 28.47 34.10
C VAL A 280 2.37 29.55 33.26
N LYS A 281 3.57 29.97 33.67
CA LYS A 281 4.46 30.81 32.87
C LYS A 281 5.67 29.98 32.44
N ALA A 282 5.81 29.74 31.15
CA ALA A 282 7.02 29.19 30.54
C ALA A 282 7.86 30.36 30.02
N THR A 283 9.14 30.42 30.37
CA THR A 283 10.10 31.37 29.80
C THR A 283 11.09 30.59 28.95
N VAL A 284 11.26 31.02 27.70
CA VAL A 284 12.20 30.44 26.76
C VAL A 284 13.48 31.26 26.77
N HIS A 285 14.61 30.59 26.93
CA HIS A 285 15.94 31.21 26.92
C HIS A 285 16.66 30.92 25.60
N PRO A 286 17.45 31.88 25.09
CA PRO A 286 18.28 31.65 23.91
C PRO A 286 19.40 30.64 24.20
N LEU A 287 19.89 29.99 23.15
CA LEU A 287 21.09 29.16 23.22
C LEU A 287 22.34 30.04 23.32
N PRO A 288 23.43 29.55 23.95
CA PRO A 288 24.73 30.19 23.85
C PRO A 288 25.22 30.27 22.40
N ALA A 289 26.21 31.13 22.13
CA ALA A 289 26.85 31.17 20.82
C ALA A 289 27.40 29.77 20.46
N PRO A 290 27.17 29.27 19.23
CA PRO A 290 27.60 27.93 18.84
C PRO A 290 29.12 27.74 18.96
N ASP A 291 29.53 26.77 19.76
CA ASP A 291 30.91 26.29 19.83
C ASP A 291 31.17 25.22 18.75
N ALA A 292 32.41 24.71 18.69
CA ALA A 292 32.78 23.69 17.70
C ALA A 292 31.95 22.41 17.83
N ALA A 293 31.58 22.01 19.05
CA ALA A 293 30.75 20.83 19.30
C ALA A 293 29.31 21.04 18.85
N ALA A 294 28.74 22.23 19.07
CA ALA A 294 27.42 22.60 18.58
C ALA A 294 27.38 22.64 17.05
N ILE A 295 28.42 23.19 16.40
CA ILE A 295 28.53 23.23 14.94
C ILE A 295 28.62 21.81 14.36
N ARG A 296 29.41 20.92 14.99
CA ARG A 296 29.49 19.49 14.65
C ARG A 296 28.11 18.81 14.73
N ASP A 297 27.33 19.14 15.75
CA ASP A 297 25.96 18.66 15.94
C ASP A 297 24.91 19.38 15.04
N GLY A 298 25.37 20.20 14.09
CA GLY A 298 24.53 20.91 13.11
C GLY A 298 23.76 22.09 13.70
N LEU A 299 24.25 22.69 14.79
CA LEU A 299 23.69 23.90 15.39
C LEU A 299 24.55 25.11 14.98
N SER A 300 23.94 26.04 14.25
CA SER A 300 24.61 27.26 13.74
C SER A 300 23.89 28.55 14.16
N THR A 301 23.04 28.48 15.20
CA THR A 301 22.19 29.57 15.64
C THR A 301 22.06 29.60 17.16
N THR A 302 21.72 30.76 17.73
CA THR A 302 21.38 30.94 19.14
C THR A 302 19.89 30.71 19.42
N LYS A 303 19.13 30.32 18.40
CA LYS A 303 17.68 30.12 18.46
C LYS A 303 17.32 28.78 19.14
N PRO A 304 16.52 28.77 20.21
CA PRO A 304 16.20 27.57 20.98
C PRO A 304 15.45 26.50 20.18
N GLU A 305 14.63 26.89 19.19
CA GLU A 305 13.89 25.97 18.34
C GLU A 305 14.78 24.93 17.62
N ALA A 306 16.05 25.27 17.36
CA ALA A 306 17.02 24.37 16.72
C ALA A 306 17.38 23.15 17.57
N VAL A 307 17.32 23.27 18.91
CA VAL A 307 17.54 22.16 19.86
C VAL A 307 16.22 21.52 20.27
N VAL A 308 15.15 22.32 20.43
CA VAL A 308 13.81 21.82 20.81
C VAL A 308 13.32 20.76 19.85
N ALA A 309 13.41 21.02 18.54
CA ALA A 309 12.95 20.10 17.51
C ALA A 309 13.76 18.80 17.45
N ARG A 310 15.01 18.80 17.93
CA ARG A 310 15.95 17.65 17.85
C ARG A 310 16.06 16.88 19.16
N THR A 311 15.34 17.32 20.20
CA THR A 311 15.32 16.68 21.51
C THR A 311 14.06 15.82 21.62
N PRO A 312 14.15 14.55 22.04
CA PRO A 312 12.99 13.66 22.15
C PRO A 312 11.91 14.19 23.08
N ILE A 313 10.65 13.98 22.73
CA ILE A 313 9.51 14.46 23.53
C ILE A 313 9.47 13.87 24.95
N ALA A 314 10.03 12.67 25.15
CA ALA A 314 10.20 12.07 26.47
C ALA A 314 11.02 12.96 27.43
N PHE A 315 12.10 13.59 26.93
CA PHE A 315 12.89 14.52 27.74
C PHE A 315 12.08 15.76 28.13
N TRP A 316 11.32 16.32 27.19
CA TRP A 316 10.44 17.45 27.49
C TRP A 316 9.35 17.07 28.49
N SER A 317 8.83 15.85 28.42
CA SER A 317 7.88 15.32 29.40
C SER A 317 8.44 15.34 30.82
N GLU A 318 9.73 15.03 30.99
CA GLU A 318 10.42 15.10 32.28
C GLU A 318 10.61 16.55 32.74
N VAL A 319 11.10 17.43 31.85
CA VAL A 319 11.28 18.88 32.12
C VAL A 319 9.97 19.53 32.57
N PHE A 320 8.85 19.15 31.94
CA PHE A 320 7.53 19.67 32.24
C PHE A 320 6.69 18.77 33.14
N SER A 321 7.27 17.76 33.80
CA SER A 321 6.53 16.73 34.56
C SER A 321 5.52 17.25 35.59
N ALA A 322 5.76 18.45 36.13
CA ALA A 322 4.84 19.09 37.06
C ALA A 322 3.62 19.78 36.36
N VAL A 323 3.61 19.92 35.05
CA VAL A 323 2.65 20.70 34.28
C VAL A 323 2.07 19.87 33.14
N ALA A 324 0.74 19.83 33.04
CA ALA A 324 0.06 19.17 31.94
C ALA A 324 0.43 19.80 30.58
N PRO A 325 0.68 19.01 29.51
CA PRO A 325 1.08 19.51 28.19
C PRO A 325 0.17 20.59 27.62
N GLU A 326 -1.15 20.51 27.84
CA GLU A 326 -2.12 21.53 27.41
C GLU A 326 -1.80 22.92 28.00
N LYS A 327 -1.35 22.94 29.26
CA LYS A 327 -0.98 24.18 29.95
C LYS A 327 0.36 24.71 29.45
N VAL A 328 1.30 23.83 29.08
CA VAL A 328 2.57 24.24 28.44
C VAL A 328 2.28 24.86 27.07
N ALA A 329 1.50 24.19 26.23
CA ALA A 329 1.12 24.69 24.91
C ALA A 329 0.46 26.08 24.99
N ARG A 330 -0.44 26.30 25.96
CA ARG A 330 -1.09 27.60 26.19
C ARG A 330 -0.16 28.67 26.80
N ALA A 331 0.87 28.26 27.53
CA ALA A 331 1.80 29.17 28.19
C ALA A 331 2.84 29.75 27.22
N LEU A 332 3.09 29.08 26.09
CA LEU A 332 3.94 29.59 25.01
C LEU A 332 3.17 30.69 24.25
N SER A 333 3.74 31.88 24.22
CA SER A 333 3.12 33.08 23.65
C SER A 333 3.30 33.17 22.14
N ASP A 334 2.70 34.18 21.49
CA ASP A 334 2.87 34.39 20.05
C ASP A 334 4.32 34.70 19.65
N THR A 335 5.16 35.19 20.57
CA THR A 335 6.60 35.37 20.30
C THR A 335 7.36 34.05 20.32
N ASP A 336 6.77 32.97 20.87
CA ASP A 336 7.39 31.65 21.00
C ASP A 336 6.91 30.66 19.92
N GLN A 337 6.27 31.15 18.85
CA GLN A 337 5.66 30.29 17.81
C GLN A 337 6.66 29.33 17.16
N ALA A 338 7.91 29.74 16.94
CA ALA A 338 8.96 28.86 16.40
C ALA A 338 9.30 27.71 17.36
N VAL A 339 9.28 27.98 18.67
CA VAL A 339 9.55 27.00 19.72
C VAL A 339 8.36 26.07 19.90
N LEU A 340 7.14 26.61 19.84
CA LEU A 340 5.92 25.82 19.83
C LEU A 340 5.91 24.86 18.64
N ALA A 341 6.21 25.33 17.42
CA ALA A 341 6.32 24.50 16.23
C ALA A 341 7.39 23.40 16.40
N ALA A 342 8.56 23.75 16.90
CA ALA A 342 9.64 22.79 17.18
C ALA A 342 9.24 21.71 18.20
N LEU A 343 8.52 22.10 19.25
CA LEU A 343 8.00 21.17 20.26
C LEU A 343 6.92 20.26 19.66
N THR A 344 6.05 20.79 18.78
CA THR A 344 5.08 19.99 18.02
C THR A 344 5.78 18.96 17.15
N LEU A 345 6.83 19.34 16.42
CA LEU A 345 7.61 18.39 15.59
C LEU A 345 8.26 17.29 16.43
N SER A 346 8.82 17.64 17.60
CA SER A 346 9.36 16.66 18.54
C SER A 346 8.29 15.66 19.01
N ALA A 347 7.08 16.14 19.35
CA ALA A 347 5.97 15.29 19.76
C ALA A 347 5.44 14.40 18.63
N LEU A 348 5.36 14.92 17.39
CA LEU A 348 4.99 14.14 16.21
C LEU A 348 6.00 13.02 15.95
N ARG A 349 7.30 13.32 15.97
CA ARG A 349 8.37 12.32 15.79
C ARG A 349 8.33 11.24 16.87
N GLY A 350 8.08 11.64 18.12
CA GLY A 350 7.93 10.71 19.24
C GLY A 350 6.62 9.90 19.23
N ASN A 351 5.70 10.20 18.31
CA ASN A 351 4.37 9.60 18.21
C ASN A 351 3.59 9.60 19.55
N ASP A 352 3.79 10.64 20.38
CA ASP A 352 3.20 10.75 21.72
C ASP A 352 1.92 11.61 21.67
N PRO A 353 0.72 10.99 21.77
CA PRO A 353 -0.54 11.73 21.68
C PRO A 353 -0.76 12.69 22.86
N THR A 354 -0.16 12.44 24.03
CA THR A 354 -0.32 13.29 25.22
C THR A 354 0.31 14.67 25.00
N TRP A 355 1.37 14.75 24.19
CA TRP A 355 1.97 16.01 23.78
C TRP A 355 1.49 16.50 22.41
N ALA A 356 1.43 15.63 21.41
CA ALA A 356 1.18 16.05 20.03
C ALA A 356 -0.21 16.64 19.84
N VAL A 357 -1.25 16.08 20.48
CA VAL A 357 -2.63 16.59 20.36
C VAL A 357 -2.78 18.04 20.86
N PRO A 358 -2.43 18.39 22.11
CA PRO A 358 -2.57 19.77 22.58
C PRO A 358 -1.65 20.77 21.86
N LEU A 359 -0.51 20.32 21.35
CA LEU A 359 0.39 21.16 20.56
C LEU A 359 -0.17 21.44 19.16
N LEU A 360 -0.71 20.42 18.47
CA LEU A 360 -1.38 20.57 17.16
C LEU A 360 -2.59 21.49 17.23
N GLN A 361 -3.35 21.46 18.33
CA GLN A 361 -4.47 22.37 18.57
C GLN A 361 -4.07 23.85 18.58
N ARG A 362 -2.79 24.15 18.77
CA ARG A 362 -2.25 25.52 18.80
C ARG A 362 -1.37 25.86 17.62
N CYS A 363 -0.65 24.90 17.07
CA CYS A 363 0.30 25.13 15.99
C CYS A 363 0.40 23.90 15.09
N LEU A 364 0.10 24.09 13.81
CA LEU A 364 0.43 23.16 12.74
C LEU A 364 1.75 23.62 12.10
N PRO A 365 2.90 22.95 12.36
CA PRO A 365 4.18 23.32 11.78
C PRO A 365 4.15 23.16 10.26
N ALA A 366 4.81 24.03 9.49
CA ALA A 366 4.81 23.94 8.02
C ALA A 366 5.46 22.64 7.48
N ASP A 367 6.40 22.08 8.24
CA ASP A 367 7.20 20.90 7.94
C ASP A 367 6.71 19.62 8.65
N TYR A 368 5.46 19.60 9.14
CA TYR A 368 4.87 18.45 9.84
C TYR A 368 5.03 17.12 9.08
N ALA A 369 5.04 17.17 7.73
CA ALA A 369 5.15 16.00 6.87
C ALA A 369 6.49 15.24 7.01
N THR A 370 7.50 15.87 7.63
CA THR A 370 8.78 15.22 7.94
C THR A 370 8.71 14.32 9.19
N CYS A 371 7.72 14.55 10.06
CA CYS A 371 7.59 13.88 11.36
C CYS A 371 6.25 13.15 11.53
N TYR A 372 5.35 13.25 10.54
CA TYR A 372 4.03 12.62 10.56
C TYR A 372 3.87 11.69 9.35
N ASP A 373 3.73 10.40 9.64
CA ASP A 373 3.34 9.38 8.68
C ASP A 373 1.93 8.86 9.03
N PRO A 374 0.91 9.09 8.18
CA PRO A 374 -0.44 8.60 8.43
C PRO A 374 -0.54 7.09 8.69
N SER A 375 0.39 6.28 8.16
CA SER A 375 0.34 4.82 8.23
C SER A 375 0.78 4.25 9.58
N THR A 376 1.54 5.02 10.36
CA THR A 376 2.13 4.58 11.64
C THR A 376 1.80 5.51 12.82
N ALA A 377 1.28 6.71 12.55
CA ALA A 377 0.89 7.66 13.58
C ALA A 377 -0.21 7.12 14.51
N HIS A 378 -0.13 7.49 15.78
CA HIS A 378 -1.12 7.14 16.78
C HIS A 378 -2.49 7.74 16.39
N PRO A 379 -3.61 6.99 16.53
CA PRO A 379 -4.93 7.44 16.07
C PRO A 379 -5.37 8.82 16.57
N ALA A 380 -5.09 9.15 17.84
CA ALA A 380 -5.41 10.46 18.41
C ALA A 380 -4.64 11.62 17.72
N ILE A 381 -3.39 11.38 17.33
CA ILE A 381 -2.57 12.35 16.58
C ILE A 381 -3.15 12.52 15.18
N SER A 382 -3.46 11.42 14.48
CA SER A 382 -4.08 11.49 13.16
C SER A 382 -5.42 12.22 13.18
N ALA A 383 -6.27 11.96 14.18
CA ALA A 383 -7.54 12.65 14.34
C ALA A 383 -7.34 14.17 14.52
N GLU A 384 -6.39 14.60 15.36
CA GLU A 384 -6.11 16.02 15.55
C GLU A 384 -5.44 16.67 14.33
N MET A 385 -4.53 15.95 13.65
CA MET A 385 -3.93 16.40 12.40
C MET A 385 -4.99 16.66 11.33
N ILE A 386 -5.98 15.77 11.18
CA ILE A 386 -7.11 15.98 10.26
C ILE A 386 -7.88 17.25 10.62
N ARG A 387 -8.19 17.48 11.90
CA ARG A 387 -8.88 18.70 12.35
C ARG A 387 -8.07 19.96 12.06
N ALA A 388 -6.79 19.95 12.39
CA ALA A 388 -5.88 21.08 12.16
C ALA A 388 -5.78 21.42 10.66
N LEU A 389 -5.60 20.40 9.81
CA LEU A 389 -5.54 20.57 8.36
C LEU A 389 -6.86 21.11 7.79
N THR A 390 -7.99 20.62 8.28
CA THR A 390 -9.32 21.06 7.84
C THR A 390 -9.59 22.53 8.15
N ASN A 391 -9.15 23.00 9.31
CA ASN A 391 -9.45 24.35 9.79
C ASN A 391 -8.53 25.44 9.22
N ILE A 392 -7.32 25.08 8.79
CA ILE A 392 -6.24 26.05 8.52
C ILE A 392 -5.85 26.07 7.03
N ALA A 393 -5.91 24.94 6.33
CA ALA A 393 -5.35 24.82 4.99
C ALA A 393 -6.45 24.73 3.92
N GLU A 394 -6.59 25.78 3.09
CA GLU A 394 -7.46 25.76 1.90
C GLU A 394 -7.08 24.64 0.92
N THR A 395 -5.82 24.19 0.94
CA THR A 395 -5.27 23.09 0.12
C THR A 395 -4.73 21.95 0.98
N ALA A 396 -5.48 21.57 2.03
CA ALA A 396 -5.11 20.44 2.87
C ALA A 396 -4.90 19.14 2.05
N PRO A 397 -3.83 18.36 2.28
CA PRO A 397 -3.61 17.10 1.57
C PRO A 397 -4.46 15.96 2.15
N LEU A 398 -5.75 16.18 2.45
CA LEU A 398 -6.62 15.22 3.12
C LEU A 398 -6.78 13.92 2.33
N VAL A 399 -6.77 13.98 0.99
CA VAL A 399 -6.79 12.77 0.15
C VAL A 399 -5.57 11.88 0.43
N ARG A 400 -4.37 12.47 0.50
CA ARG A 400 -3.12 11.76 0.78
C ARG A 400 -3.12 11.19 2.20
N VAL A 401 -3.61 11.96 3.18
CA VAL A 401 -3.75 11.50 4.56
C VAL A 401 -4.70 10.31 4.62
N ALA A 402 -5.91 10.42 4.06
CA ALA A 402 -6.89 9.34 4.01
C ALA A 402 -6.37 8.07 3.30
N ALA A 403 -5.55 8.24 2.26
CA ALA A 403 -4.96 7.13 1.53
C ALA A 403 -3.99 6.31 2.38
N GLY A 404 -3.18 6.97 3.21
CA GLY A 404 -2.14 6.35 4.04
C GLY A 404 -2.61 5.83 5.40
N LEU A 405 -3.79 6.21 5.88
CA LEU A 405 -4.30 5.80 7.20
C LEU A 405 -4.56 4.27 7.27
N PRO A 406 -4.26 3.63 8.42
CA PRO A 406 -4.64 2.25 8.69
C PRO A 406 -6.14 2.03 8.55
N ARG A 407 -6.52 0.85 8.05
CA ARG A 407 -7.92 0.47 7.83
C ARG A 407 -8.28 -0.76 8.68
N PRO A 408 -9.51 -0.81 9.24
CA PRO A 408 -10.50 0.27 9.27
C PRO A 408 -10.01 1.46 10.11
N PHE A 409 -10.55 2.65 9.83
CA PHE A 409 -10.23 3.86 10.59
C PHE A 409 -10.64 3.68 12.06
N ALA A 410 -9.74 4.04 12.97
CA ALA A 410 -10.07 4.13 14.38
C ALA A 410 -11.25 5.13 14.62
N PRO A 411 -12.07 4.95 15.66
CA PRO A 411 -13.28 5.76 15.87
C PRO A 411 -13.04 7.28 15.84
N ASP A 412 -11.98 7.76 16.49
CA ASP A 412 -11.66 9.19 16.55
C ASP A 412 -11.19 9.74 15.19
N VAL A 413 -10.48 8.90 14.41
CA VAL A 413 -10.04 9.23 13.05
C VAL A 413 -11.23 9.29 12.11
N ALA A 414 -12.13 8.30 12.18
CA ALA A 414 -13.38 8.29 11.42
C ALA A 414 -14.23 9.53 11.74
N ALA A 415 -14.34 9.91 13.02
CA ALA A 415 -15.06 11.12 13.43
C ALA A 415 -14.40 12.41 12.90
N ALA A 416 -13.07 12.51 12.95
CA ALA A 416 -12.35 13.67 12.41
C ALA A 416 -12.52 13.78 10.88
N LEU A 417 -12.38 12.67 10.15
CA LEU A 417 -12.63 12.64 8.70
C LEU A 417 -14.08 13.01 8.38
N PHE A 418 -15.05 12.50 9.13
CA PHE A 418 -16.46 12.80 8.95
C PHE A 418 -16.74 14.30 9.14
N GLY A 419 -16.19 14.89 10.21
CA GLY A 419 -16.29 16.34 10.46
C GLY A 419 -15.60 17.19 9.38
N SER A 420 -14.58 16.64 8.69
CA SER A 420 -13.87 17.33 7.62
C SER A 420 -14.58 17.30 6.26
N LEU A 421 -15.60 16.46 6.06
CA LEU A 421 -16.17 16.17 4.74
C LEU A 421 -16.74 17.42 4.03
N ALA A 422 -17.26 18.38 4.79
CA ALA A 422 -17.76 19.66 4.26
C ALA A 422 -16.66 20.70 4.02
N GLY A 423 -15.41 20.42 4.44
CA GLY A 423 -14.30 21.35 4.32
C GLY A 423 -13.74 21.46 2.91
N ALA A 424 -13.21 22.64 2.57
CA ALA A 424 -12.54 22.89 1.28
C ALA A 424 -11.29 22.02 1.07
N GLY A 425 -10.72 21.44 2.15
CA GLY A 425 -9.53 20.60 2.15
C GLY A 425 -9.59 19.31 1.32
N TRP A 426 -10.77 18.93 0.79
CA TRP A 426 -10.90 17.82 -0.15
C TRP A 426 -10.67 18.22 -1.62
N GLY A 427 -10.53 19.52 -1.88
CA GLY A 427 -10.18 20.06 -3.19
C GLY A 427 -11.27 19.89 -4.25
N THR A 428 -10.83 19.70 -5.49
CA THR A 428 -11.67 19.61 -6.70
C THR A 428 -12.59 18.37 -6.71
N ALA A 429 -13.60 18.37 -7.58
CA ALA A 429 -14.45 17.20 -7.81
C ALA A 429 -13.67 15.92 -8.14
N ARG A 430 -12.53 16.01 -8.84
CA ARG A 430 -11.65 14.86 -9.11
C ARG A 430 -11.03 14.32 -7.83
N GLN A 431 -10.48 15.19 -6.98
CA GLN A 431 -9.88 14.83 -5.70
C GLN A 431 -10.92 14.25 -4.74
N ARG A 432 -12.15 14.79 -4.71
CA ARG A 432 -13.26 14.22 -3.95
C ARG A 432 -13.64 12.81 -4.41
N ARG A 433 -13.67 12.53 -5.72
CA ARG A 433 -13.93 11.15 -6.22
C ARG A 433 -12.84 10.18 -5.81
N GLU A 434 -11.58 10.59 -5.88
CA GLU A 434 -10.44 9.79 -5.41
C GLU A 434 -10.52 9.54 -3.90
N ALA A 435 -10.81 10.60 -3.13
CA ALA A 435 -11.01 10.52 -1.69
C ALA A 435 -12.14 9.57 -1.29
N ALA A 436 -13.24 9.54 -2.06
CA ALA A 436 -14.40 8.72 -1.73
C ALA A 436 -14.04 7.23 -1.65
N ALA A 437 -13.15 6.75 -2.52
CA ALA A 437 -12.69 5.36 -2.47
C ALA A 437 -11.87 5.06 -1.20
N HIS A 438 -10.97 5.97 -0.81
CA HIS A 438 -10.19 5.82 0.43
C HIS A 438 -11.06 5.90 1.68
N LEU A 439 -12.02 6.83 1.71
CA LEU A 439 -12.96 7.00 2.79
C LEU A 439 -13.86 5.77 2.95
N ALA A 440 -14.48 5.29 1.87
CA ALA A 440 -15.32 4.09 1.91
C ALA A 440 -14.53 2.83 2.29
N ALA A 441 -13.29 2.70 1.83
CA ALA A 441 -12.42 1.59 2.22
C ALA A 441 -12.02 1.65 3.70
N GLY A 442 -11.93 2.83 4.30
CA GLY A 442 -11.49 3.01 5.68
C GLY A 442 -12.61 3.06 6.70
N TYR A 443 -13.77 3.67 6.42
CA TYR A 443 -14.85 3.83 7.39
C TYR A 443 -15.31 2.47 7.95
N PRO A 444 -15.54 2.35 9.27
CA PRO A 444 -16.20 1.17 9.83
C PRO A 444 -17.62 1.02 9.24
N LEU A 445 -18.07 -0.22 9.02
CA LEU A 445 -19.32 -0.48 8.27
C LEU A 445 -20.58 0.07 8.95
N ASP A 446 -20.57 0.21 10.28
CA ASP A 446 -21.66 0.81 11.07
C ASP A 446 -21.81 2.33 10.83
N TRP A 447 -20.84 2.98 10.18
CA TRP A 447 -20.93 4.39 9.77
C TRP A 447 -21.82 4.62 8.54
N LEU A 448 -22.26 3.56 7.87
CA LEU A 448 -23.14 3.66 6.70
C LEU A 448 -24.38 4.52 6.99
N ARG A 449 -25.00 4.37 8.17
CA ARG A 449 -26.16 5.19 8.58
C ARG A 449 -25.82 6.67 8.72
N ARG A 450 -24.64 6.99 9.28
CA ARG A 450 -24.20 8.38 9.46
C ARG A 450 -23.97 9.08 8.11
N ILE A 451 -23.38 8.36 7.16
CA ILE A 451 -23.15 8.87 5.81
C ILE A 451 -24.47 9.02 5.05
N ALA A 452 -25.40 8.06 5.18
CA ALA A 452 -26.75 8.19 4.61
C ALA A 452 -27.46 9.46 5.11
N THR A 453 -27.41 9.73 6.42
CA THR A 453 -27.95 10.98 6.98
C THR A 453 -27.31 12.22 6.38
N LEU A 454 -25.99 12.24 6.12
CA LEU A 454 -25.35 13.36 5.44
C LEU A 454 -25.88 13.55 4.02
N VAL A 455 -26.03 12.47 3.25
CA VAL A 455 -26.56 12.53 1.87
C VAL A 455 -27.96 13.15 1.85
N ASP A 456 -28.83 12.74 2.78
CA ASP A 456 -30.23 13.18 2.85
C ASP A 456 -30.38 14.68 3.20
N HIS A 457 -29.46 15.24 3.99
CA HIS A 457 -29.57 16.61 4.51
C HIS A 457 -28.70 17.62 3.76
N THR A 458 -27.89 17.18 2.80
CA THR A 458 -26.98 18.07 2.06
C THR A 458 -27.68 18.70 0.87
N ALA A 459 -27.85 20.03 0.91
CA ALA A 459 -28.43 20.80 -0.19
C ALA A 459 -27.39 21.25 -1.24
N ASP A 460 -26.10 21.24 -0.91
CA ASP A 460 -25.01 21.56 -1.85
C ASP A 460 -24.82 20.40 -2.84
N GLU A 461 -24.93 20.69 -4.13
CA GLU A 461 -24.91 19.66 -5.18
C GLU A 461 -23.57 18.94 -5.28
N GLU A 462 -22.45 19.64 -5.09
CA GLU A 462 -21.12 19.02 -5.18
C GLU A 462 -20.82 18.14 -3.97
N LEU A 463 -21.16 18.61 -2.77
CA LEU A 463 -21.02 17.83 -1.54
C LEU A 463 -21.97 16.64 -1.54
N HIS A 464 -23.20 16.80 -2.04
CA HIS A 464 -24.14 15.70 -2.19
C HIS A 464 -23.56 14.60 -3.09
N LYS A 465 -23.01 14.95 -4.26
CA LYS A 465 -22.33 13.99 -5.16
C LYS A 465 -21.18 13.27 -4.46
N PHE A 466 -20.38 14.01 -3.69
CA PHE A 466 -19.26 13.43 -2.94
C PHE A 466 -19.74 12.44 -1.88
N TYR A 467 -20.71 12.82 -1.06
CA TYR A 467 -21.25 11.97 0.02
C TYR A 467 -21.98 10.75 -0.53
N ALA A 468 -22.75 10.92 -1.60
CA ALA A 468 -23.41 9.81 -2.30
C ALA A 468 -22.38 8.80 -2.83
N THR A 469 -21.27 9.28 -3.40
CA THR A 469 -20.17 8.39 -3.84
C THR A 469 -19.59 7.62 -2.66
N VAL A 470 -19.32 8.27 -1.51
CA VAL A 470 -18.83 7.57 -0.31
C VAL A 470 -19.84 6.52 0.17
N PHE A 471 -21.13 6.87 0.19
CA PHE A 471 -22.21 5.98 0.60
C PHE A 471 -22.33 4.74 -0.29
N GLU A 472 -22.35 4.92 -1.62
CA GLU A 472 -22.46 3.83 -2.60
C GLU A 472 -21.28 2.86 -2.48
N LEU A 473 -20.07 3.41 -2.37
CA LEU A 473 -18.85 2.63 -2.22
C LEU A 473 -18.79 1.88 -0.88
N LEU A 474 -19.23 2.50 0.21
CA LEU A 474 -19.32 1.84 1.52
C LEU A 474 -20.41 0.77 1.54
N THR A 475 -21.51 0.98 0.82
CA THR A 475 -22.57 -0.03 0.63
C THR A 475 -22.03 -1.24 -0.12
N LEU A 476 -21.32 -1.04 -1.23
CA LEU A 476 -20.66 -2.11 -1.97
C LEU A 476 -19.72 -2.92 -1.06
N ARG A 477 -18.87 -2.25 -0.28
CA ARG A 477 -17.96 -2.91 0.66
C ARG A 477 -18.72 -3.67 1.75
N SER A 478 -19.79 -3.09 2.29
CA SER A 478 -20.67 -3.75 3.27
C SER A 478 -21.26 -5.04 2.68
N ASP A 479 -21.74 -5.01 1.45
CA ASP A 479 -22.33 -6.19 0.81
C ASP A 479 -21.28 -7.27 0.52
N ILE A 480 -20.06 -6.87 0.12
CA ILE A 480 -18.93 -7.80 -0.01
C ILE A 480 -18.61 -8.47 1.34
N ALA A 481 -18.54 -7.69 2.42
CA ALA A 481 -18.24 -8.21 3.75
C ALA A 481 -19.31 -9.19 4.28
N LYS A 482 -20.59 -9.01 3.92
CA LYS A 482 -21.65 -9.95 4.31
C LYS A 482 -21.42 -11.34 3.70
N GLU A 483 -20.97 -11.41 2.46
CA GLU A 483 -20.68 -12.68 1.78
C GLU A 483 -19.51 -13.45 2.41
N LEU A 484 -18.61 -12.77 3.14
CA LEU A 484 -17.54 -13.43 3.90
C LEU A 484 -18.01 -14.02 5.23
N SER A 485 -19.13 -13.53 5.77
CA SER A 485 -19.66 -13.93 7.08
C SER A 485 -20.67 -15.09 7.02
N HIS A 486 -21.02 -15.55 5.81
CA HIS A 486 -21.93 -16.67 5.60
C HIS A 486 -21.14 -17.98 5.51
N ASP A 487 -20.56 -18.39 6.64
CA ASP A 487 -20.13 -19.76 6.92
C ASP A 487 -20.63 -20.18 8.31
#